data_AF-A0A392UK64-F1
#
_entry.id   AF-A0A392UK64-F1
#
_cell.length_a   1.000
_cell.length_b   1.000
_cell.length_c   1.000
_cell.angle_alpha   90.00
_cell.angle_beta   90.00
_cell.angle_gamma   90.00
#
_symmetry.space_group_name_H-M   'P 1'
#
loop_
_entity.id
_entity.type
_entity.pdbx_description
1 polymer ?
#
loop_
_entity_poly.entity_id
_entity_poly.type
_entity_poly.pdbx_seq_one_letter_code
_entity_poly.pdbx_strand_id
1 'polypeptide(L)' 'EALKKKFDTEEAGVKKYAVSRYLKYQMVDDRYVETQSHELQKIAYEIITEGMPLDDQF' A
#
# COMPACT_ATOMS: atom_id res chain seq x y z
N GLU A 1 4.78 -27.27 -6.88
CA GLU A 1 5.32 -26.11 -6.13
C GLU A 1 6.24 -25.19 -6.94
N ALA A 2 7.10 -25.69 -7.84
CA ALA A 2 8.04 -24.86 -8.60
C ALA A 2 7.40 -23.84 -9.57
N LEU A 3 6.20 -24.11 -10.11
CA LEU A 3 5.51 -23.15 -10.98
C LEU A 3 4.97 -21.93 -10.20
N LYS A 4 4.27 -22.14 -9.07
CA LYS A 4 3.72 -21.04 -8.25
C LYS A 4 4.77 -19.98 -7.91
N LYS A 5 5.95 -20.42 -7.45
CA LYS A 5 7.08 -19.54 -7.09
C LYS A 5 7.64 -18.70 -8.26
N LYS A 6 7.43 -19.12 -9.51
CA LYS A 6 7.82 -18.34 -10.71
C LYS A 6 6.73 -17.35 -11.17
N PHE A 7 5.47 -17.59 -10.82
CA PHE A 7 4.34 -16.71 -11.16
C PHE A 7 4.01 -15.70 -10.04
N ASP A 8 4.59 -15.86 -8.84
CA ASP A 8 4.56 -14.87 -7.74
C ASP A 8 5.15 -13.49 -8.11
N THR A 9 5.73 -13.30 -9.30
CA THR A 9 6.25 -12.00 -9.73
C THR A 9 5.18 -10.94 -9.90
N GLU A 10 3.97 -11.34 -10.29
CA GLU A 10 2.83 -10.43 -10.41
C GLU A 10 2.35 -10.02 -9.01
N GLU A 11 2.11 -11.00 -8.13
CA GLU A 11 1.72 -10.78 -6.74
C GLU A 11 2.78 -9.97 -5.95
N ALA A 12 4.06 -10.29 -6.11
CA ALA A 12 5.16 -9.54 -5.51
C ALA A 12 5.31 -8.13 -6.10
N GLY A 13 4.94 -7.92 -7.36
CA GLY A 13 4.90 -6.62 -8.01
C GLY A 13 3.79 -5.73 -7.43
N VAL A 14 2.58 -6.27 -7.30
CA VAL A 14 1.42 -5.59 -6.69
C VAL A 14 1.71 -5.19 -5.24
N LYS A 15 2.24 -6.14 -4.44
CA LYS A 15 2.64 -5.90 -3.05
C LYS A 15 3.68 -4.78 -2.92
N LYS A 16 4.76 -4.84 -3.71
CA LYS A 16 5.80 -3.79 -3.73
C LYS A 16 5.25 -2.43 -4.15
N TYR A 17 4.30 -2.41 -5.08
CA TYR A 17 3.69 -1.18 -5.56
C TYR A 17 2.85 -0.49 -4.48
N ALA A 18 2.00 -1.23 -3.76
CA ALA A 18 1.19 -0.67 -2.68
C ALA A 18 2.06 -0.09 -1.55
N VAL A 19 3.09 -0.84 -1.10
CA VAL A 19 4.05 -0.35 -0.09
C VAL A 19 4.82 0.87 -0.59
N SER A 20 5.27 0.88 -1.86
CA SER A 20 5.96 2.04 -2.41
C SER A 20 5.07 3.28 -2.47
N ARG A 21 3.77 3.15 -2.74
CA ARG A 21 2.84 4.29 -2.73
C ARG A 21 2.68 4.85 -1.33
N TYR A 22 2.55 3.98 -0.33
CA TYR A 22 2.43 4.40 1.07
C TYR A 22 3.66 5.19 1.53
N LEU A 23 4.87 4.65 1.30
CA LEU A 23 6.12 5.29 1.70
C LEU A 23 6.40 6.62 0.98
N LYS A 24 5.86 6.80 -0.23
CA LYS A 24 6.02 8.03 -1.02
C LYS A 24 4.91 9.04 -0.78
N TYR A 25 3.86 8.67 -0.06
CA TYR A 25 2.74 9.57 0.18
C TYR A 25 3.18 10.71 1.08
N GLN A 26 2.97 11.93 0.61
CA GLN A 26 3.28 13.15 1.34
C GLN A 26 2.07 14.08 1.24
N MET A 27 1.57 14.53 2.39
CA MET A 27 0.55 15.57 2.40
C MET A 27 1.15 16.92 2.00
N VAL A 28 0.35 17.71 1.31
CA VAL A 28 0.70 19.05 0.81
C VAL A 28 -0.21 20.10 1.44
N ASP A 29 0.32 21.30 1.64
CA ASP A 29 -0.34 22.39 2.39
C ASP A 29 -1.56 22.98 1.67
N ASP A 30 -1.65 22.81 0.35
CA ASP A 30 -2.69 23.36 -0.51
C ASP A 30 -3.96 22.49 -0.58
N ARG A 31 -4.00 21.39 0.20
CA ARG A 31 -5.12 20.44 0.22
C ARG A 31 -5.64 20.21 1.64
N TYR A 32 -6.93 19.93 1.75
CA TYR A 32 -7.54 19.61 3.04
C TYR A 32 -6.95 18.34 3.64
N VAL A 33 -6.59 18.41 4.93
CA VAL A 33 -6.07 17.27 5.69
C VAL A 33 -7.03 16.09 5.67
N GLU A 34 -8.35 16.34 5.73
CA GLU A 34 -9.37 15.28 5.68
C GLU A 34 -9.31 14.48 4.37
N THR A 35 -9.28 15.16 3.22
CA THR A 35 -9.20 14.49 1.91
C THR A 35 -7.91 13.69 1.78
N GLN A 36 -6.80 14.28 2.23
CA GLN A 36 -5.50 13.64 2.19
C GLN A 36 -5.39 12.45 3.17
N SER A 37 -6.06 12.51 4.32
CA SER A 37 -6.15 11.39 5.26
C SER A 37 -6.92 10.22 4.66
N HIS A 38 -8.06 10.48 4.00
CA HIS A 38 -8.81 9.45 3.30
C HIS A 38 -8.01 8.78 2.16
N GLU A 39 -7.16 9.54 1.46
CA GLU A 39 -6.26 8.97 0.44
C GLU A 39 -5.21 8.05 1.07
N LEU A 40 -4.58 8.47 2.18
CA LEU A 40 -3.61 7.64 2.88
C LEU A 40 -4.23 6.36 3.45
N GLN A 41 -5.44 6.45 4.01
CA GLN A 41 -6.20 5.30 4.51
C GLN A 41 -6.52 4.28 3.40
N LYS A 42 -6.84 4.74 2.19
CA LYS A 42 -7.06 3.84 1.04
C LYS A 42 -5.79 3.06 0.69
N ILE A 43 -4.63 3.72 0.68
CA ILE A 43 -3.35 3.06 0.37
C ILE A 43 -3.01 2.03 1.45
N ALA A 44 -3.24 2.36 2.73
CA ALA A 44 -3.02 1.42 3.83
C ALA A 44 -3.97 0.21 3.77
N TYR A 45 -5.25 0.45 3.45
CA TYR A 45 -6.22 -0.62 3.26
C TYR A 45 -5.77 -1.58 2.15
N GLU A 46 -5.27 -1.07 1.02
CA GLU A 46 -4.72 -1.90 -0.05
C GLU A 46 -3.57 -2.79 0.46
N ILE A 47 -2.64 -2.24 1.27
CA ILE A 47 -1.53 -3.01 1.86
C ILE A 47 -2.05 -4.14 2.76
N ILE A 48 -3.03 -3.85 3.61
CA ILE A 48 -3.65 -4.82 4.51
C ILE A 48 -4.36 -5.92 3.71
N THR A 49 -5.13 -5.56 2.68
CA THR A 49 -5.84 -6.52 1.83
C THR A 49 -4.92 -7.42 1.01
N GLU A 50 -3.74 -6.92 0.66
CA GLU A 50 -2.67 -7.68 0.01
C GLU A 50 -1.87 -8.56 1.02
N GLY A 51 -2.28 -8.58 2.29
CA GLY A 51 -1.71 -9.43 3.33
C GLY A 51 -0.35 -8.97 3.84
N MET A 52 -0.01 -7.69 3.67
CA MET A 52 1.22 -7.11 4.19
C MET A 52 0.96 -6.44 5.54
N PRO A 53 1.84 -6.66 6.54
CA PRO A 53 1.67 -6.05 7.85
C PRO A 53 1.91 -4.54 7.78
N LEU A 54 1.01 -3.80 8.42
CA LEU A 54 1.15 -2.39 8.78
C LEU A 54 1.15 -2.30 10.31
N ASP A 55 1.69 -1.21 10.86
CA ASP A 55 1.68 -0.99 12.31
C ASP A 55 0.25 -0.94 12.85
N ASP A 56 0.02 -1.52 14.04
CA ASP A 56 -1.32 -1.61 14.66
C ASP A 56 -1.93 -0.23 15.00
N GLN A 57 -1.13 0.84 14.99
CA GLN A 57 -1.60 2.21 15.18
C GLN A 57 -2.24 2.80 13.92
N PHE A 58 -2.21 2.08 12.80
CA PHE A 58 -2.87 2.45 11.54
C PHE A 58 -4.28 1.88 11.46
#